data_AF-A0A2N5XPK3-F1
#
_entry.id   AF-A0A2N5XPK3-F1
#
_cell.length_a   1.000
_cell.length_b   1.000
_cell.length_c   1.000
_cell.angle_alpha   90.00
_cell.angle_beta   90.00
_cell.angle_gamma   90.00
#
_symmetry.space_group_name_H-M   'P 1'
#
loop_
_entity.id
_entity.type
_entity.pdbx_description
1 polymer ?
#
loop_
_entity_poly.entity_id
_entity_poly.type
_entity_poly.pdbx_seq_one_letter_code
_entity_poly.pdbx_strand_id
1 'polypeptide(L)' 'MAATANARYAKVMSNATGREQKPDKVQVKKHDCTPVEGNRFRCRFQVTLVNADTNEVKSQSDQSLLFEKTGSKWQAVEQ' A
#
# COMPACT_ATOMS: atom_id res chain seq x y z
N MET A 1 -17.06 33.62 -19.82
CA MET A 1 -17.74 32.59 -19.00
C MET A 1 -16.88 31.34 -19.05
N ALA A 2 -16.33 30.94 -17.90
CA ALA A 2 -15.44 29.80 -17.77
C ALA A 2 -16.23 28.50 -17.65
N ALA A 3 -15.78 27.45 -18.34
CA ALA A 3 -16.13 26.08 -18.01
C ALA A 3 -14.85 25.25 -18.00
N THR A 4 -14.25 25.18 -16.83
CA THR A 4 -13.13 24.31 -16.48
C THR A 4 -13.64 22.87 -16.45
N ALA A 5 -13.04 21.97 -17.22
CA ALA A 5 -13.17 20.53 -17.00
C ALA A 5 -11.77 19.94 -16.89
N ASN A 6 -11.20 19.98 -15.68
CA ASN A 6 -10.07 19.17 -15.28
C ASN A 6 -10.53 17.70 -15.26
N ALA A 7 -10.47 17.05 -16.43
CA ALA A 7 -10.64 15.62 -16.54
C ALA A 7 -9.44 14.95 -15.85
N ARG A 8 -9.69 14.52 -14.62
CA ARG A 8 -8.78 13.74 -13.78
C ARG A 8 -8.17 12.61 -14.60
N TYR A 9 -6.85 12.46 -14.51
CA TYR A 9 -6.08 11.33 -15.03
C TYR A 9 -6.62 10.01 -14.47
N ALA A 10 -7.67 9.46 -15.05
CA ALA A 10 -7.99 8.05 -14.98
C ALA A 10 -7.39 7.42 -16.24
N LYS A 11 -6.09 7.12 -16.19
CA LYS A 11 -5.44 6.33 -17.24
C LYS A 11 -5.95 4.90 -17.09
N VAL A 12 -7.18 4.66 -17.55
CA VAL A 12 -7.70 3.32 -17.81
C VAL A 12 -6.80 2.76 -18.91
N MET A 13 -5.84 1.91 -18.53
CA MET A 13 -5.06 1.14 -19.48
C MET A 13 -5.99 0.08 -20.06
N SER A 14 -6.82 0.46 -21.03
CA SER A 14 -7.63 -0.47 -21.81
C SER A 14 -6.67 -1.38 -22.59
N ASN A 15 -6.42 -2.58 -22.08
CA ASN A 15 -5.76 -3.62 -22.86
C ASN A 15 -6.68 -4.00 -24.03
N ALA A 16 -6.12 -4.32 -25.21
CA ALA A 16 -6.75 -4.32 -26.53
C ALA A 16 -7.93 -5.31 -26.76
N THR A 17 -8.53 -5.85 -25.71
CA THR A 17 -9.61 -6.87 -25.72
C THR A 17 -10.90 -6.43 -25.02
N GLY A 18 -11.00 -5.19 -24.54
CA GLY A 18 -12.27 -4.66 -23.99
C GLY A 18 -12.72 -5.29 -22.67
N ARG A 19 -11.84 -6.03 -21.97
CA ARG A 19 -12.08 -6.46 -20.58
C ARG A 19 -11.54 -5.39 -19.63
N GLU A 20 -12.43 -4.81 -18.82
CA GLU A 20 -12.05 -4.00 -17.67
C GLU A 20 -11.17 -4.85 -16.74
N GLN A 21 -9.86 -4.63 -16.77
CA GLN A 21 -8.95 -5.29 -15.85
C GLN A 21 -9.05 -4.58 -14.50
N LYS A 22 -9.51 -5.28 -13.46
CA LYS A 22 -9.60 -4.66 -12.14
C LYS A 22 -8.19 -4.31 -11.66
N PRO A 23 -7.99 -3.14 -11.03
CA PRO A 23 -6.69 -2.78 -10.50
C PRO A 23 -6.26 -3.83 -9.47
N ASP A 24 -4.99 -4.25 -9.54
CA ASP A 24 -4.42 -5.20 -8.59
C ASP A 24 -4.70 -4.77 -7.14
N LYS A 25 -4.96 -5.72 -6.25
CA LYS A 25 -5.20 -5.46 -4.83
C LYS A 25 -3.88 -5.55 -4.07
N VAL A 26 -3.66 -4.61 -3.15
CA VAL A 26 -2.55 -4.67 -2.20
C VAL A 26 -3.07 -5.23 -0.88
N GLN A 27 -2.50 -6.35 -0.44
CA GLN A 27 -2.76 -6.92 0.88
C GLN A 27 -1.54 -6.67 1.77
N VAL A 28 -1.76 -6.12 2.96
CA VAL A 28 -0.70 -5.86 3.95
C VAL A 28 -0.99 -6.69 5.19
N LYS A 29 -0.07 -7.59 5.53
CA LYS A 29 -0.15 -8.39 6.75
C LYS A 29 0.97 -7.99 7.68
N LYS A 30 0.60 -7.49 8.87
CA LYS A 30 1.55 -7.26 9.96
C LYS A 30 2.02 -8.62 10.50
N HIS A 31 3.32 -8.85 10.54
CA HIS A 31 3.91 -10.03 11.15
C HIS A 31 4.16 -9.80 12.63
N ASP A 32 5.05 -8.87 12.97
CA ASP A 32 5.48 -8.58 14.33
C ASP A 32 5.82 -7.10 14.51
N CYS A 33 5.74 -6.62 15.75
CA CYS A 33 6.35 -5.35 16.14
C CYS A 33 7.17 -5.58 17.39
N THR A 34 8.47 -5.30 17.30
CA THR A 34 9.39 -5.41 18.42
C THR A 34 9.80 -4.03 18.92
N PRO A 35 9.78 -3.78 20.24
CA PRO A 35 10.36 -2.55 20.78
C PRO A 35 11.87 -2.54 20.50
N VAL A 36 12.40 -1.40 20.06
CA VAL A 36 13.83 -1.24 19.75
C VAL A 36 14.49 -0.42 20.86
N GLU A 37 14.00 0.80 21.09
CA GLU A 37 14.55 1.71 22.10
C GLU A 37 13.52 2.77 22.48
N GLY A 38 13.34 3.01 23.78
CA GLY A 38 12.37 3.99 24.29
C GLY A 38 10.96 3.77 23.73
N ASN A 39 10.46 4.77 23.00
CA ASN A 39 9.13 4.73 22.38
C ASN A 39 9.16 4.25 20.91
N ARG A 40 10.26 3.66 20.44
CA ARG A 40 10.43 3.21 19.04
C ARG A 40 10.20 1.71 18.91
N PHE A 41 9.45 1.33 17.89
CA PHE A 41 9.04 -0.04 17.59
C PHE A 41 9.31 -0.35 16.13
N ARG A 42 10.04 -1.43 15.86
CA ARG A 42 10.26 -1.93 14.51
C ARG A 42 9.19 -2.95 14.18
N CYS A 43 8.38 -2.64 13.18
CA CYS A 43 7.27 -3.46 12.74
C CYS A 43 7.55 -4.06 11.37
N ARG A 44 7.38 -5.38 11.25
CA ARG A 44 7.50 -6.12 10.00
C ARG A 44 6.14 -6.33 9.36
N PHE A 45 6.08 -6.07 8.07
CA PHE A 45 4.89 -6.23 7.24
C PHE A 45 5.24 -7.06 6.03
N GLN A 46 4.35 -7.96 5.67
CA GLN A 46 4.36 -8.60 4.38
C GLN A 46 3.37 -7.88 3.48
N VAL A 47 3.86 -7.29 2.41
CA VAL A 47 3.07 -6.64 1.37
C VAL A 47 2.94 -7.61 0.20
N THR A 48 1.72 -7.96 -0.15
CA THR A 48 1.41 -8.89 -1.24
C THR A 48 0.56 -8.18 -2.28
N LEU A 49 1.04 -8.13 -3.52
CA LEU A 49 0.28 -7.67 -4.67
C LEU A 49 -0.47 -8.86 -5.25
N VAL A 50 -1.80 -8.81 -5.28
CA VAL A 50 -2.63 -9.87 -5.82
C VAL A 50 -3.46 -9.38 -7.01
N ASN A 51 -3.60 -10.23 -8.01
CA ASN A 51 -4.51 -10.00 -9.12
C ASN A 51 -5.94 -9.91 -8.57
N ALA A 52 -6.66 -8.84 -8.91
CA ALA A 52 -7.98 -8.61 -8.36
C ALA A 52 -9.05 -9.59 -8.87
N ASP A 53 -8.84 -10.16 -10.06
CA ASP A 53 -9.76 -11.05 -10.76
C ASP A 53 -9.46 -12.53 -10.48
N THR A 54 -8.19 -12.95 -10.46
CA THR A 54 -7.78 -14.35 -10.21
C THR A 54 -7.39 -14.64 -8.76
N ASN A 55 -7.17 -13.61 -7.94
CA ASN A 55 -6.57 -13.69 -6.59
C ASN A 55 -5.16 -14.34 -6.57
N GLU A 56 -4.50 -14.44 -7.73
CA GLU A 56 -3.13 -14.93 -7.80
C GLU A 56 -2.15 -13.90 -7.23
N VAL A 57 -1.14 -14.38 -6.51
CA VAL A 57 -0.05 -13.53 -6.01
C VAL A 57 0.85 -13.14 -7.17
N LYS A 58 0.94 -11.84 -7.47
CA LYS A 58 1.82 -11.28 -8.50
C LYS A 58 3.19 -10.93 -7.93
N SER A 59 3.23 -10.48 -6.68
CA SER A 59 4.45 -10.12 -5.99
C SER A 59 4.26 -10.17 -4.48
N GLN A 60 5.32 -10.48 -3.76
CA GLN A 60 5.36 -10.46 -2.31
C GLN A 60 6.68 -9.84 -1.85
N SER A 61 6.60 -8.95 -0.87
CA SER A 61 7.76 -8.24 -0.31
C SER A 61 7.59 -8.08 1.18
N ASP A 62 8.64 -8.39 1.94
CA ASP A 62 8.71 -8.10 3.35
C ASP A 62 9.34 -6.72 3.56
N GLN A 63 8.63 -5.88 4.31
CA GLN A 63 9.06 -4.53 4.65
C GLN A 63 9.14 -4.37 6.17
N SER A 64 10.14 -3.64 6.63
CA SER A 64 10.32 -3.30 8.04
C SER A 64 10.25 -1.79 8.19
N LEU A 65 9.23 -1.30 8.88
CA LEU A 65 9.07 0.12 9.19
C LEU A 65 9.34 0.37 10.67
N LEU A 66 9.99 1.49 10.96
CA LEU A 66 10.19 1.94 12.33
C LEU A 66 9.08 2.93 12.67
N PHE A 67 8.41 2.70 13.78
CA PHE A 67 7.39 3.59 14.32
C PHE A 67 7.85 4.18 15.64
N GLU A 68 7.50 5.43 15.87
CA GLU A 68 7.66 6.09 17.15
C GLU A 68 6.29 6.38 17.75
N LYS A 69 6.16 6.09 19.04
CA LYS A 69 4.94 6.37 19.81
C LYS A 69 5.12 7.67 20.59
N THR A 70 4.37 8.70 20.21
CA THR A 70 4.37 9.99 20.90
C THR A 70 3.03 10.19 21.58
N GLY A 71 2.98 9.90 22.89
CA GLY A 71 1.74 9.84 23.66
C GLY A 71 0.81 8.73 23.14
N SER A 72 -0.36 9.10 22.64
CA SER A 72 -1.35 8.17 22.06
C SER A 72 -1.20 7.98 20.54
N LYS A 73 -0.29 8.73 19.88
CA LYS A 73 -0.11 8.71 18.43
C LYS A 73 1.08 7.82 18.04
N TRP A 74 0.98 7.25 16.86
CA TRP A 74 2.06 6.48 16.21
C TRP A 74 2.46 7.18 14.93
N GLN A 75 3.75 7.37 14.72
CA GLN A 75 4.31 7.97 13.51
C GLN A 75 5.32 7.02 12.90
N ALA A 76 5.25 6.79 11.59
CA ALA A 76 6.33 6.11 10.87
C ALA A 76 7.52 7.08 10.77
N VAL A 77 8.70 6.62 11.16
CA VAL A 77 9.95 7.37 11.04
C VAL A 77 10.78 6.73 9.94
N GLU A 78 10.96 7.46 8.84
CA GLU A 78 11.90 7.08 7.78
C GLU A 78 13.33 7.14 8.35
N GLN A 79 14.17 6.19 7.95
CA GLN A 79 15.60 6.18 8.29
C GLN A 79 16.39 6.98 7.27
#